data_AF-A0A1G5SJ59-F1
#
_entry.id   AF-A0A1G5SJ59-F1
#
_cell.length_a   1.000
_cell.length_b   1.000
_cell.length_c   1.000
_cell.angle_alpha   90.00
_cell.angle_beta   90.00
_cell.angle_gamma   90.00
#
_symmetry.space_group_name_H-M   'P 1'
#
loop_
_entity.id
_entity.type
_entity.pdbx_description
1 polymer ?
#
loop_
_entity_poly.entity_id
_entity_poly.type
_entity_poly.pdbx_seq_one_letter_code
_entity_poly.pdbx_strand_id
1 'polypeptide(L)'
;MAWASSFHAFFKNFKRESKIISEDNITLIKAYIEENKLQKAVSVIERALRDIEDAPLNIAVTGETGAGKSTFINALRGVGHEEKDAAPTGVVETTMKRTPYPHPKLPNVTIWDLPGIGSTTFTPQNYLTEMKFGEYDFFIIISATRFKENDAQLAKAIAKMGMNFYFVRTKIDSDLDNEQKFKPKSFNKEKLLKKIKDYCSNHLQESLYSEPPVFLVCNFDITKYDFPKLETKLLQDLPAHKRHVFSLSLQSLTEATINCKRDSLKQKVFLEAVKAGVLATIPLGGMISDE
;
A
#
# COMPACT_ATOMS: atom_id res chain seq x y z
N MET A 1 23.01 -27.60 -12.03
CA MET A 1 23.97 -26.51 -12.33
C MET A 1 24.11 -25.61 -11.11
N ALA A 2 25.33 -25.20 -10.74
CA ALA A 2 25.62 -24.38 -9.54
C ALA A 2 24.92 -23.00 -9.51
N TRP A 3 24.37 -22.54 -10.64
CA TRP A 3 23.66 -21.27 -10.73
C TRP A 3 22.21 -21.33 -10.20
N ALA A 4 21.54 -22.48 -10.23
CA ALA A 4 20.15 -22.59 -9.73
C ALA A 4 20.04 -22.34 -8.21
N SER A 5 21.01 -22.83 -7.44
CA SER A 5 21.10 -22.58 -6.00
C SER A 5 21.41 -21.10 -5.71
N SER A 6 22.24 -20.46 -6.54
CA SER A 6 22.53 -19.03 -6.45
C SER A 6 21.29 -18.15 -6.73
N PHE A 7 20.43 -18.54 -7.68
CA PHE A 7 19.17 -17.83 -7.97
C PHE A 7 18.24 -17.78 -6.76
N HIS A 8 17.94 -18.93 -6.15
CA HIS A 8 17.04 -18.97 -4.99
C HIS A 8 17.67 -18.30 -3.75
N ALA A 9 18.98 -18.49 -3.53
CA ALA A 9 19.70 -17.84 -2.44
C ALA A 9 19.64 -16.31 -2.52
N PHE A 10 19.68 -15.74 -3.73
CA PHE A 10 19.52 -14.30 -3.94
C PHE A 10 18.19 -13.78 -3.34
N PHE A 11 17.07 -14.44 -3.65
CA PHE A 11 15.75 -13.99 -3.19
C PHE A 11 15.48 -14.20 -1.69
N LYS A 12 16.21 -15.11 -1.04
CA LYS A 12 16.07 -15.40 0.39
C LYS A 12 16.53 -14.23 1.28
N ASN A 13 17.41 -13.37 0.78
CA ASN A 13 18.02 -12.29 1.55
C ASN A 13 17.16 -11.01 1.62
N PHE A 14 16.01 -10.98 0.96
CA PHE A 14 15.12 -9.82 0.93
C PHE A 14 13.97 -9.93 1.93
N LYS A 15 13.63 -8.80 2.54
CA LYS A 15 12.47 -8.68 3.42
C LYS A 15 11.17 -8.86 2.64
N ARG A 16 10.09 -9.25 3.32
CA ARG A 16 8.80 -9.51 2.69
C ARG A 16 8.28 -8.31 1.90
N GLU A 17 8.32 -7.12 2.49
CA GLU A 17 7.89 -5.86 1.87
C GLU A 17 8.64 -5.50 0.59
N SER A 18 9.87 -5.99 0.41
CA SER A 18 10.68 -5.70 -0.79
C SER A 18 10.68 -6.82 -1.83
N LYS A 19 10.16 -8.02 -1.53
CA LYS A 19 10.06 -9.13 -2.50
C LYS A 19 9.09 -8.79 -3.63
N ILE A 20 9.56 -8.85 -4.89
CA ILE A 20 8.78 -8.46 -6.08
C ILE A 20 8.11 -9.61 -6.82
N ILE A 21 8.50 -10.86 -6.55
CA ILE A 21 7.89 -12.07 -7.11
C ILE A 21 7.48 -13.05 -6.01
N SER A 22 6.51 -13.91 -6.30
CA SER A 22 6.03 -14.93 -5.35
C SER A 22 7.08 -16.03 -5.13
N GLU A 23 7.00 -16.69 -3.98
CA GLU A 23 7.84 -17.85 -3.68
C GLU A 23 7.60 -19.00 -4.67
N ASP A 24 6.36 -19.14 -5.16
CA ASP A 24 6.00 -20.11 -6.20
C ASP A 24 6.75 -19.83 -7.50
N ASN A 25 6.79 -18.58 -7.95
CA ASN A 25 7.53 -18.19 -9.15
C ASN A 25 9.04 -18.42 -8.95
N ILE A 26 9.60 -18.09 -7.78
CA ILE A 26 11.01 -18.33 -7.47
C ILE A 26 11.33 -19.84 -7.57
N THR A 27 10.49 -20.67 -6.96
CA THR A 27 10.65 -22.14 -6.94
C THR A 27 10.51 -22.72 -8.34
N LEU A 28 9.53 -22.25 -9.11
CA LEU A 28 9.29 -22.70 -10.48
C LEU A 28 10.45 -22.35 -11.42
N ILE A 29 10.95 -21.11 -11.34
CA ILE A 29 12.12 -20.67 -12.13
C ILE A 29 13.33 -21.53 -11.76
N LYS A 30 13.57 -21.75 -10.47
CA LYS A 30 14.67 -22.60 -10.00
C LYS A 30 14.57 -24.01 -10.59
N ALA A 31 13.40 -24.65 -10.49
CA ALA A 31 13.18 -25.99 -11.03
C ALA A 31 13.46 -26.07 -12.54
N TYR A 32 12.97 -25.09 -13.31
CA TYR A 32 13.25 -25.06 -14.76
C TYR A 32 14.73 -24.85 -15.10
N ILE A 33 15.47 -24.08 -14.29
CA ILE A 33 16.93 -23.94 -14.46
C ILE A 33 17.64 -25.27 -14.13
N GLU A 34 17.21 -25.98 -13.09
CA GLU A 34 17.79 -27.28 -12.70
C GLU A 34 17.56 -28.36 -13.77
N GLU A 35 16.38 -28.36 -14.39
CA GLU A 35 15.99 -29.29 -15.46
C GLU A 35 16.50 -28.86 -16.86
N ASN A 36 17.32 -27.81 -16.95
CA ASN A 36 17.80 -27.21 -18.21
C ASN A 36 16.67 -26.78 -19.17
N LYS A 37 15.47 -26.50 -18.65
CA LYS A 37 14.30 -26.01 -19.40
C LYS A 37 14.34 -24.48 -19.46
N LEU A 38 15.43 -23.95 -20.00
CA LEU A 38 15.78 -22.52 -19.99
C LEU A 38 14.70 -21.61 -20.60
N GLN A 39 14.09 -22.02 -21.71
CA GLN A 39 12.98 -21.28 -22.33
C GLN A 39 11.79 -21.12 -21.38
N LYS A 40 11.43 -22.18 -20.65
CA LYS A 40 10.33 -22.10 -19.67
C LYS A 40 10.68 -21.17 -18.51
N ALA A 41 11.93 -21.18 -18.05
CA ALA A 41 12.39 -20.25 -17.02
C ALA A 41 12.27 -18.80 -17.50
N VAL A 42 12.73 -18.49 -18.72
CA VAL A 42 12.58 -17.17 -19.36
C VAL A 42 11.11 -16.76 -19.43
N SER A 43 10.21 -17.65 -19.90
CA SER A 43 8.79 -17.32 -20.00
C SER A 43 8.15 -16.97 -18.65
N VAL A 44 8.55 -17.66 -17.56
CA VAL A 44 8.07 -17.33 -16.21
C VAL A 44 8.62 -15.98 -15.73
N ILE A 45 9.90 -15.70 -15.97
CA ILE A 45 10.53 -14.42 -15.62
C ILE A 45 9.86 -13.27 -16.38
N GLU A 46 9.68 -13.41 -17.69
CA GLU A 46 9.02 -12.41 -18.52
C GLU A 46 7.58 -12.13 -18.07
N ARG A 47 6.82 -13.18 -17.76
CA ARG A 47 5.48 -13.03 -17.21
C ARG A 47 5.52 -12.26 -15.89
N ALA A 48 6.40 -12.66 -14.97
CA ALA A 48 6.51 -11.99 -13.68
C ALA A 48 6.92 -10.51 -13.80
N LEU A 49 7.82 -10.18 -14.74
CA LEU A 49 8.21 -8.80 -15.02
C LEU A 49 7.06 -7.97 -15.60
N ARG A 50 6.28 -8.53 -16.53
CA ARG A 50 5.05 -7.88 -17.04
C ARG A 50 4.02 -7.67 -15.92
N ASP A 51 3.76 -8.70 -15.12
CA ASP A 51 2.82 -8.63 -14.00
C ASP A 51 3.23 -7.54 -12.98
N ILE A 52 4.53 -7.25 -12.86
CA ILE A 52 5.07 -6.19 -12.01
C ILE A 52 4.89 -4.79 -12.62
N GLU A 53 5.10 -4.65 -13.92
CA GLU A 53 5.01 -3.37 -14.64
C GLU A 53 3.58 -2.92 -14.84
N ASP A 54 2.70 -3.86 -15.20
CA ASP A 54 1.30 -3.57 -15.56
C ASP A 54 0.35 -3.61 -14.35
N ALA A 55 0.84 -3.97 -13.16
CA ALA A 55 0.01 -4.17 -11.98
C ALA A 55 -0.76 -2.88 -11.59
N PRO A 56 -2.10 -2.85 -11.71
CA PRO A 56 -2.86 -1.74 -11.16
C PRO A 56 -2.92 -1.88 -9.64
N LEU A 57 -2.73 -0.77 -8.94
CA LEU A 57 -2.88 -0.67 -7.50
C LEU A 57 -3.96 0.36 -7.17
N ASN A 58 -5.05 -0.10 -6.58
CA ASN A 58 -6.19 0.74 -6.22
C ASN A 58 -6.37 0.77 -4.70
N ILE A 59 -6.15 1.94 -4.11
CA ILE A 59 -6.26 2.15 -2.67
C ILE A 59 -7.48 3.00 -2.38
N ALA A 60 -8.47 2.47 -1.67
CA ALA A 60 -9.63 3.24 -1.25
C ALA A 60 -9.33 3.99 0.06
N VAL A 61 -9.65 5.27 0.11
CA VAL A 61 -9.57 6.12 1.31
C VAL A 61 -10.96 6.63 1.63
N THR A 62 -11.43 6.34 2.83
CA THR A 62 -12.81 6.62 3.27
C THR A 62 -12.79 7.14 4.70
N GLY A 63 -13.87 7.77 5.16
CA GLY A 63 -13.95 8.36 6.49
C GLY A 63 -14.79 9.64 6.50
N GLU A 64 -15.02 10.18 7.69
CA GLU A 64 -15.81 11.40 7.84
C GLU A 64 -15.18 12.62 7.15
N THR A 65 -16.01 13.62 6.94
CA THR A 65 -15.59 14.92 6.40
C THR A 65 -14.77 15.67 7.44
N GLY A 66 -13.73 16.35 6.97
CA GLY A 66 -12.80 17.04 7.87
C GLY A 66 -11.87 16.10 8.63
N ALA A 67 -11.97 14.77 8.47
CA ALA A 67 -11.04 13.81 9.07
C ALA A 67 -9.64 13.86 8.43
N GLY A 68 -9.44 14.61 7.35
CA GLY A 68 -8.15 14.78 6.69
C GLY A 68 -7.85 13.77 5.59
N LYS A 69 -8.89 13.21 4.95
CA LYS A 69 -8.77 12.29 3.79
C LYS A 69 -7.93 12.89 2.66
N SER A 70 -8.31 14.05 2.13
CA SER A 70 -7.57 14.71 1.04
C SER A 70 -6.12 15.00 1.40
N THR A 71 -5.87 15.46 2.63
CA THR A 71 -4.51 15.69 3.15
C THR A 71 -3.71 14.39 3.20
N PHE A 72 -4.33 13.29 3.64
CA PHE A 72 -3.70 11.97 3.66
C PHE A 72 -3.39 11.46 2.24
N ILE A 73 -4.34 11.60 1.30
CA ILE A 73 -4.16 11.22 -0.12
C ILE A 73 -2.96 11.97 -0.72
N ASN A 74 -2.91 13.29 -0.52
CA ASN A 74 -1.82 14.12 -1.00
C ASN A 74 -0.48 13.74 -0.36
N ALA A 75 -0.46 13.50 0.96
CA ALA A 75 0.73 13.06 1.68
C ALA A 75 1.22 11.70 1.20
N LEU A 76 0.33 10.73 0.96
CA LEU A 76 0.72 9.42 0.44
C LEU A 76 1.23 9.50 -1.01
N ARG A 77 0.73 10.45 -1.81
CA ARG A 77 1.18 10.71 -3.19
C ARG A 77 2.46 11.54 -3.28
N GLY A 78 2.88 12.19 -2.19
CA GLY A 78 3.94 13.19 -2.23
C GLY A 78 3.62 14.41 -3.08
N VAL A 79 2.35 14.83 -3.09
CA VAL A 79 1.84 16.00 -3.82
C VAL A 79 1.55 17.12 -2.81
N GLY A 80 2.00 18.34 -3.09
CA GLY A 80 1.68 19.52 -2.29
C GLY A 80 0.18 19.80 -2.27
N HIS A 81 -0.35 20.29 -1.15
CA HIS A 81 -1.81 20.43 -0.95
C HIS A 81 -2.48 21.50 -1.81
N GLU A 82 -1.71 22.39 -2.44
CA GLU A 82 -2.17 23.47 -3.32
C GLU A 82 -1.79 23.22 -4.80
N GLU A 83 -1.20 22.07 -5.11
CA GLU A 83 -0.86 21.72 -6.48
C GLU A 83 -2.12 21.42 -7.30
N LYS A 84 -2.04 21.62 -8.62
CA LYS A 84 -3.17 21.48 -9.55
C LYS A 84 -3.89 20.12 -9.46
N ASP A 85 -3.12 19.06 -9.23
CA ASP A 85 -3.63 17.68 -9.19
C ASP A 85 -3.78 17.15 -7.74
N ALA A 86 -3.76 18.05 -6.75
CA ALA A 86 -3.99 17.73 -5.35
C ALA A 86 -5.46 17.39 -5.10
N ALA A 87 -5.71 16.42 -4.22
CA ALA A 87 -7.02 16.23 -3.65
C ALA A 87 -7.41 17.50 -2.88
N PRO A 88 -8.56 18.13 -3.20
CA PRO A 88 -8.93 19.41 -2.63
C PRO A 88 -9.10 19.26 -1.12
N THR A 89 -8.44 20.13 -0.38
CA THR A 89 -8.56 20.21 1.07
C THR A 89 -9.56 21.32 1.41
N GLY A 90 -10.56 21.01 2.24
CA GLY A 90 -11.64 21.94 2.54
C GLY A 90 -12.46 21.51 3.76
N VAL A 91 -13.20 22.46 4.32
CA VAL A 91 -14.07 22.25 5.49
C VAL A 91 -15.41 21.63 5.10
N VAL A 92 -15.84 21.85 3.84
CA VAL A 92 -17.13 21.39 3.31
C VAL A 92 -16.97 20.06 2.59
N GLU A 93 -18.02 19.26 2.60
CA GLU A 93 -18.12 18.02 1.83
C GLU A 93 -18.06 18.28 0.34
N THR A 94 -16.98 17.81 -0.30
CA THR A 94 -16.76 18.01 -1.74
C THR A 94 -17.06 16.76 -2.57
N THR A 95 -17.09 15.59 -1.93
CA THR A 95 -17.02 14.30 -2.64
C THR A 95 -18.32 13.53 -2.43
N MET A 96 -19.19 13.51 -3.45
CA MET A 96 -20.44 12.71 -3.48
C MET A 96 -20.30 11.42 -4.30
N LYS A 97 -19.21 11.31 -5.05
CA LYS A 97 -18.85 10.16 -5.90
C LYS A 97 -17.39 9.83 -5.66
N ARG A 98 -17.02 8.56 -5.74
CA ARG A 98 -15.61 8.16 -5.65
C ARG A 98 -14.76 8.92 -6.68
N THR A 99 -13.64 9.49 -6.25
CA THR A 99 -12.75 10.29 -7.12
C THR A 99 -11.35 9.68 -7.17
N PRO A 100 -10.82 9.36 -8.37
CA PRO A 100 -9.48 8.82 -8.50
C PRO A 100 -8.41 9.92 -8.44
N TYR A 101 -7.33 9.66 -7.72
CA TYR A 101 -6.12 10.46 -7.69
C TYR A 101 -4.91 9.58 -8.08
N PRO A 102 -4.55 9.52 -9.37
CA PRO A 102 -3.38 8.76 -9.82
C PRO A 102 -2.10 9.37 -9.26
N HIS A 103 -1.10 8.52 -9.01
CA HIS A 103 0.21 8.96 -8.57
C HIS A 103 0.94 9.68 -9.73
N PRO A 104 1.51 10.88 -9.52
CA PRO A 104 2.04 11.73 -10.59
C PRO A 104 3.07 11.06 -11.52
N LYS A 105 3.89 10.16 -10.97
CA LYS A 105 4.96 9.46 -11.70
C LYS A 105 4.64 8.00 -12.05
N LEU A 106 3.58 7.45 -11.46
CA LEU A 106 3.26 6.02 -11.53
C LEU A 106 1.75 5.86 -11.67
N PRO A 107 1.18 6.10 -12.88
CA PRO A 107 -0.26 6.16 -13.07
C PRO A 107 -1.00 4.85 -12.74
N ASN A 108 -0.28 3.72 -12.69
CA ASN A 108 -0.82 2.43 -12.25
C ASN A 108 -1.18 2.41 -10.75
N VAL A 109 -0.70 3.37 -9.95
CA VAL A 109 -1.08 3.56 -8.56
C VAL A 109 -2.14 4.66 -8.47
N THR A 110 -3.36 4.28 -8.11
CA THR A 110 -4.47 5.22 -7.90
C THR A 110 -4.98 5.15 -6.48
N ILE A 111 -5.01 6.31 -5.82
CA ILE A 111 -5.65 6.46 -4.52
C ILE A 111 -7.03 7.08 -4.75
N TRP A 112 -8.06 6.43 -4.25
CA TRP A 112 -9.45 6.80 -4.45
C TRP A 112 -10.00 7.47 -3.21
N ASP A 113 -10.47 8.70 -3.34
CA ASP A 113 -11.25 9.36 -2.28
C ASP A 113 -12.70 8.86 -2.36
N LEU A 114 -13.17 8.26 -1.28
CA LEU A 114 -14.55 7.79 -1.15
C LEU A 114 -15.34 8.77 -0.27
N PRO A 115 -16.63 9.02 -0.62
CA PRO A 115 -17.53 9.80 0.23
C PRO A 115 -17.66 9.15 1.63
N GLY A 116 -17.85 9.95 2.67
CA GLY A 116 -18.12 9.40 4.00
C GLY A 116 -19.49 8.72 4.06
N ILE A 117 -19.67 7.66 4.85
CA ILE A 117 -21.00 7.05 4.99
C ILE A 117 -22.02 8.04 5.56
N GLY A 118 -21.63 8.86 6.55
CA GLY A 118 -22.49 9.85 7.17
C GLY A 118 -22.88 11.03 6.28
N SER A 119 -22.21 11.21 5.14
CA SER A 119 -22.44 12.31 4.19
C SER A 119 -23.34 11.92 3.02
N THR A 120 -23.76 10.65 2.96
CA THR A 120 -24.48 10.11 1.81
C THR A 120 -25.88 9.68 2.18
N THR A 121 -26.81 9.83 1.24
CA THR A 121 -28.18 9.27 1.34
C THR A 121 -28.21 7.77 1.04
N PHE A 122 -27.06 7.10 0.93
CA PHE A 122 -26.98 5.70 0.57
C PHE A 122 -27.34 4.81 1.78
N THR A 123 -28.17 3.80 1.55
CA THR A 123 -28.25 2.67 2.47
C THR A 123 -26.89 1.95 2.51
N PRO A 124 -26.47 1.35 3.64
CA PRO A 124 -25.19 0.65 3.74
C PRO A 124 -24.94 -0.39 2.64
N GLN A 125 -25.98 -1.09 2.16
CA GLN A 125 -25.90 -2.06 1.07
C GLN A 125 -25.58 -1.39 -0.28
N ASN A 126 -26.29 -0.33 -0.66
CA ASN A 126 -26.03 0.40 -1.91
C ASN A 126 -24.66 1.07 -1.93
N TYR A 127 -24.14 1.50 -0.77
CA TYR A 127 -22.82 2.12 -0.66
C TYR A 127 -21.70 1.18 -1.17
N LEU A 128 -21.77 -0.11 -0.84
CA LEU A 128 -20.75 -1.08 -1.24
C LEU A 128 -20.69 -1.28 -2.76
N THR A 129 -21.86 -1.33 -3.40
CA THR A 129 -22.00 -1.50 -4.84
C THR A 129 -21.60 -0.23 -5.59
N GLU A 130 -22.10 0.93 -5.17
CA GLU A 130 -21.83 2.23 -5.80
C GLU A 130 -20.35 2.62 -5.71
N MET A 131 -19.70 2.31 -4.59
CA MET A 131 -18.26 2.55 -4.42
C MET A 131 -17.40 1.47 -5.07
N LYS A 132 -18.01 0.38 -5.55
CA LYS A 132 -17.36 -0.77 -6.20
C LYS A 132 -16.21 -1.37 -5.39
N PHE A 133 -16.54 -1.83 -4.20
CA PHE A 133 -15.55 -2.31 -3.24
C PHE A 133 -14.58 -3.36 -3.79
N GLY A 134 -15.03 -4.23 -4.71
CA GLY A 134 -14.20 -5.27 -5.32
C GLY A 134 -13.10 -4.78 -6.28
N GLU A 135 -13.02 -3.47 -6.59
CA GLU A 135 -11.97 -2.91 -7.44
C GLU A 135 -10.70 -2.49 -6.65
N TYR A 136 -10.76 -2.53 -5.31
CA TYR A 136 -9.67 -2.06 -4.44
C TYR A 136 -8.81 -3.20 -3.90
N ASP A 137 -7.52 -2.94 -3.74
CA ASP A 137 -6.58 -3.86 -3.09
C ASP A 137 -6.74 -3.84 -1.56
N PHE A 138 -7.03 -2.67 -1.01
CA PHE A 138 -7.36 -2.49 0.40
C PHE A 138 -8.01 -1.12 0.66
N PHE A 139 -8.56 -0.98 1.86
CA PHE A 139 -9.22 0.23 2.35
C PHE A 139 -8.43 0.90 3.46
N ILE A 140 -8.43 2.22 3.47
CA ILE A 140 -7.90 3.04 4.55
C ILE A 140 -9.07 3.85 5.11
N ILE A 141 -9.42 3.57 6.36
CA ILE A 141 -10.46 4.29 7.10
C ILE A 141 -9.78 5.41 7.89
N ILE A 142 -9.99 6.64 7.47
CA ILE A 142 -9.47 7.85 8.08
C ILE A 142 -10.46 8.34 9.14
N SER A 143 -9.97 8.48 10.36
CA SER A 143 -10.73 9.07 11.46
C SER A 143 -9.90 10.14 12.15
N ALA A 144 -10.56 11.14 12.73
CA ALA A 144 -9.91 12.23 13.45
C ALA A 144 -10.72 12.61 14.69
N THR A 145 -10.04 13.18 15.70
CA THR A 145 -10.60 13.58 16.99
C THR A 145 -11.25 12.44 17.79
N ARG A 146 -12.52 12.13 17.55
CA ARG A 146 -13.29 11.13 18.29
C ARG A 146 -13.58 9.95 17.38
N PHE A 147 -13.60 8.75 17.96
CA PHE A 147 -14.08 7.56 17.27
C PHE A 147 -15.57 7.71 16.96
N LYS A 148 -16.00 7.19 15.81
CA LYS A 148 -17.36 7.33 15.30
C LYS A 148 -17.94 5.96 15.04
N GLU A 149 -19.21 5.78 15.39
CA GLU A 149 -19.93 4.52 15.13
C GLU A 149 -19.93 4.17 13.64
N ASN A 150 -20.04 5.17 12.76
CA ASN A 150 -19.96 5.00 11.32
C ASN A 150 -18.63 4.35 10.87
N ASP A 151 -17.52 4.68 11.52
CA ASP A 151 -16.20 4.11 11.20
C ASP A 151 -16.14 2.62 11.57
N ALA A 152 -16.72 2.24 12.72
CA ALA A 152 -16.83 0.84 13.15
C ALA A 152 -17.74 0.03 12.22
N GLN A 153 -18.88 0.58 11.83
CA GLN A 153 -19.80 -0.07 10.89
C GLN A 153 -19.15 -0.29 9.52
N LEU A 154 -18.38 0.68 9.04
CA LEU A 154 -17.63 0.56 7.80
C LEU A 154 -16.55 -0.52 7.88
N ALA A 155 -15.75 -0.50 8.95
CA ALA A 155 -14.73 -1.53 9.19
C ALA A 155 -15.36 -2.93 9.20
N LYS A 156 -16.51 -3.07 9.89
CA LYS A 156 -17.27 -4.33 9.96
C LYS A 156 -17.79 -4.77 8.60
N ALA A 157 -18.28 -3.85 7.77
CA ALA A 157 -18.72 -4.15 6.42
C ALA A 157 -17.55 -4.63 5.54
N ILE A 158 -16.42 -3.92 5.56
CA ILE A 158 -15.22 -4.29 4.78
C ILE A 158 -14.70 -5.67 5.22
N ALA A 159 -14.61 -5.90 6.53
CA ALA A 159 -14.18 -7.19 7.09
C ALA A 159 -15.09 -8.35 6.66
N LYS A 160 -16.42 -8.14 6.67
CA LYS A 160 -17.39 -9.15 6.20
C LYS A 160 -17.24 -9.50 4.72
N MET A 161 -16.71 -8.58 3.91
CA MET A 161 -16.41 -8.82 2.51
C MET A 161 -15.06 -9.52 2.29
N GLY A 162 -14.33 -9.85 3.36
CA GLY A 162 -13.02 -10.49 3.28
C GLY A 162 -11.93 -9.56 2.75
N MET A 163 -12.16 -8.25 2.77
CA MET A 163 -11.21 -7.26 2.27
C MET A 163 -10.35 -6.70 3.40
N ASN A 164 -9.10 -6.38 3.07
CA ASN A 164 -8.19 -5.77 4.04
C ASN A 164 -8.53 -4.30 4.24
N PHE A 165 -8.51 -3.84 5.49
CA PHE A 165 -8.62 -2.43 5.82
C PHE A 165 -7.61 -2.02 6.89
N TYR A 166 -7.32 -0.72 6.94
CA TYR A 166 -6.41 -0.11 7.89
C TYR A 166 -7.08 1.10 8.52
N PHE A 167 -7.09 1.16 9.85
CA PHE A 167 -7.66 2.30 10.55
C PHE A 167 -6.56 3.32 10.85
N VAL A 168 -6.73 4.55 10.38
CA VAL A 168 -5.73 5.60 10.47
C VAL A 168 -6.32 6.79 11.20
N ARG A 169 -5.83 7.03 12.41
CA ARG A 169 -6.15 8.20 13.23
C ARG A 169 -5.20 9.34 12.86
N THR A 170 -5.69 10.30 12.10
CA THR A 170 -4.95 11.49 11.66
C THR A 170 -4.96 12.59 12.74
N LYS A 171 -4.33 13.74 12.48
CA LYS A 171 -4.34 14.93 13.35
C LYS A 171 -3.76 14.72 14.76
N ILE A 172 -2.83 13.78 14.88
CA ILE A 172 -2.16 13.49 16.16
C ILE A 172 -1.34 14.69 16.65
N ASP A 173 -0.76 15.45 15.73
CA ASP A 173 -0.13 16.75 16.00
C ASP A 173 -1.07 17.69 16.78
N SER A 174 -2.33 17.79 16.34
CA SER A 174 -3.33 18.65 16.97
C SER A 174 -3.77 18.11 18.34
N ASP A 175 -3.93 16.79 18.49
CA ASP A 175 -4.28 16.19 19.79
C ASP A 175 -3.18 16.42 20.84
N LEU A 176 -1.91 16.28 20.44
CA LEU A 176 -0.75 16.50 21.30
C LEU A 176 -0.64 17.98 21.69
N ASP A 177 -0.76 18.91 20.73
CA ASP A 177 -0.70 20.35 20.99
C ASP A 177 -1.81 20.80 21.96
N ASN A 178 -3.03 20.31 21.76
CA ASN A 178 -4.16 20.62 22.64
C ASN A 178 -3.96 20.10 24.07
N GLU A 179 -3.53 18.85 24.25
CA GLU A 179 -3.28 18.32 25.61
C GLU A 179 -2.10 19.03 26.28
N GLN A 180 -1.05 19.36 25.53
CA GLN A 180 0.10 20.10 26.06
C GLN A 180 -0.30 21.50 26.54
N LYS A 181 -1.13 22.22 25.78
CA LYS A 181 -1.66 23.53 26.16
C LYS A 181 -2.60 23.45 27.36
N PHE A 182 -3.48 22.46 27.40
CA PHE A 182 -4.49 22.34 28.45
C PHE A 182 -3.94 21.75 29.76
N LYS A 183 -2.93 20.86 29.69
CA LYS A 183 -2.35 20.18 30.85
C LYS A 183 -0.81 20.19 30.83
N PRO A 184 -0.16 21.37 30.81
CA PRO A 184 1.29 21.46 30.61
C PRO A 184 2.11 20.74 31.69
N LYS A 185 1.63 20.71 32.95
CA LYS A 185 2.35 20.07 34.06
C LYS A 185 2.32 18.55 34.05
N SER A 186 1.29 17.94 33.46
CA SER A 186 1.09 16.49 33.45
C SER A 186 1.13 15.88 32.05
N PHE A 187 1.51 16.68 31.04
CA PHE A 187 1.58 16.24 29.66
C PHE A 187 2.63 15.14 29.51
N ASN A 188 2.22 14.03 28.91
CA ASN A 188 3.11 12.96 28.52
C ASN A 188 2.66 12.43 27.16
N LYS A 189 3.53 12.58 26.16
CA LYS A 189 3.27 12.25 24.77
C LYS A 189 2.97 10.77 24.60
N GLU A 190 3.81 9.89 25.14
CA GLU A 190 3.70 8.44 24.97
C GLU A 190 2.41 7.90 25.59
N LYS A 191 2.05 8.39 26.79
CA LYS A 191 0.83 8.03 27.50
C LYS A 191 -0.41 8.48 26.73
N LEU A 192 -0.39 9.67 26.13
CA LEU A 192 -1.50 10.15 25.32
C LEU A 192 -1.65 9.35 24.03
N LEU A 193 -0.56 9.09 23.31
CA LEU A 193 -0.58 8.26 22.10
C LEU A 193 -1.11 6.86 22.41
N LYS A 194 -0.64 6.23 23.48
CA LYS A 194 -1.15 4.93 23.94
C LYS A 194 -2.65 5.00 24.22
N LYS A 195 -3.08 6.01 24.98
CA LYS A 195 -4.51 6.21 25.31
C LYS A 195 -5.37 6.35 24.04
N ILE A 196 -4.94 7.13 23.06
CA ILE A 196 -5.67 7.31 21.79
C ILE A 196 -5.73 6.00 21.02
N LYS A 197 -4.62 5.26 20.96
CA LYS A 197 -4.55 3.97 20.28
C LYS A 197 -5.47 2.94 20.93
N ASP A 198 -5.36 2.75 22.24
CA ASP A 198 -6.17 1.82 23.03
C ASP A 198 -7.67 2.16 22.88
N TYR A 199 -8.01 3.46 22.90
CA TYR A 199 -9.38 3.92 22.68
C TYR A 199 -9.92 3.50 21.31
N CYS A 200 -9.16 3.71 20.22
CA CYS A 200 -9.60 3.30 18.88
C CYS A 200 -9.67 1.78 18.73
N SER A 201 -8.67 1.06 19.24
CA SER A 201 -8.61 -0.41 19.19
C SER A 201 -9.80 -1.04 19.91
N ASN A 202 -10.16 -0.57 21.12
CA ASN A 202 -11.27 -1.13 21.88
C ASN A 202 -12.61 -0.98 21.15
N HIS A 203 -12.90 0.20 20.61
CA HIS A 203 -14.17 0.43 19.90
C HIS A 203 -14.29 -0.43 18.62
N LEU A 204 -13.16 -0.64 17.91
CA LEU A 204 -13.18 -1.50 16.74
C LEU A 204 -13.26 -2.99 17.12
N GLN A 205 -12.60 -3.42 18.19
CA GLN A 205 -12.64 -4.81 18.66
C GLN A 205 -14.06 -5.22 19.07
N GLU A 206 -14.83 -4.33 19.71
CA GLU A 206 -16.24 -4.56 20.03
C GLU A 206 -17.08 -4.87 18.79
N SER A 207 -16.71 -4.32 17.63
CA SER A 207 -17.45 -4.48 16.38
C SER A 207 -16.96 -5.64 15.49
N LEU A 208 -15.66 -5.97 15.56
CA LEU A 208 -14.96 -6.87 14.65
C LEU A 208 -14.60 -8.23 15.24
N TYR A 209 -14.56 -8.35 16.57
CA TYR A 209 -14.05 -9.52 17.29
C TYR A 209 -12.60 -9.92 16.91
N SER A 210 -11.82 -8.96 16.39
CA SER A 210 -10.40 -9.09 16.06
C SER A 210 -9.69 -7.77 16.32
N GLU A 211 -8.40 -7.80 16.66
CA GLU A 211 -7.61 -6.58 16.81
C GLU A 211 -7.25 -5.99 15.43
N PRO A 212 -7.81 -4.82 15.06
CA PRO A 212 -7.52 -4.23 13.76
C PRO A 212 -6.23 -3.41 13.81
N PRO A 213 -5.54 -3.26 12.66
CA PRO A 213 -4.34 -2.45 12.59
C PRO A 213 -4.70 -0.96 12.66
N VAL A 214 -4.41 -0.34 13.82
CA VAL A 214 -4.60 1.09 14.11
C VAL A 214 -3.26 1.84 14.01
N PHE A 215 -3.24 2.89 13.19
CA PHE A 215 -2.07 3.75 12.97
C PHE A 215 -2.38 5.19 13.38
N LEU A 216 -1.54 5.76 14.23
CA LEU A 216 -1.60 7.16 14.61
C LEU A 216 -0.67 7.98 13.71
N VAL A 217 -1.19 8.93 12.92
CA VAL A 217 -0.41 9.63 11.89
C VAL A 217 -0.54 11.15 11.94
N CYS A 218 0.48 11.81 11.42
CA CYS A 218 0.46 13.22 11.05
C CYS A 218 0.70 13.33 9.55
N ASN A 219 -0.24 13.94 8.82
CA ASN A 219 -0.13 14.05 7.36
C ASN A 219 0.86 15.14 6.93
N PHE A 220 1.20 16.08 7.82
CA PHE A 220 2.17 17.14 7.56
C PHE A 220 3.62 16.69 7.74
N ASP A 221 3.84 15.59 8.48
CA ASP A 221 5.16 15.00 8.68
C ASP A 221 5.04 13.47 8.72
N ILE A 222 5.15 12.87 7.54
CA ILE A 222 5.02 11.42 7.35
C ILE A 222 6.23 10.63 7.86
N THR A 223 7.27 11.29 8.38
CA THR A 223 8.40 10.59 9.03
C THR A 223 8.11 10.28 10.50
N LYS A 224 7.07 10.91 11.07
CA LYS A 224 6.71 10.80 12.48
C LYS A 224 5.60 9.77 12.73
N TYR A 225 5.50 9.38 13.99
CA TYR A 225 4.45 8.50 14.52
C TYR A 225 4.40 7.15 13.79
N ASP A 226 3.21 6.68 13.40
CA ASP A 226 3.03 5.37 12.79
C ASP A 226 2.95 5.43 11.25
N PHE A 227 3.18 6.57 10.59
CA PHE A 227 3.09 6.67 9.13
C PHE A 227 4.10 5.73 8.42
N PRO A 228 5.40 5.65 8.82
CA PRO A 228 6.33 4.68 8.23
C PRO A 228 5.92 3.21 8.48
N LYS A 229 5.28 2.95 9.63
CA LYS A 229 4.77 1.61 9.96
C LYS A 229 3.55 1.26 9.11
N LEU A 230 2.69 2.24 8.81
CA LEU A 230 1.58 2.11 7.89
C LEU A 230 2.09 1.73 6.50
N GLU A 231 3.02 2.50 5.92
CA GLU A 231 3.62 2.18 4.61
C GLU A 231 4.19 0.75 4.55
N THR A 232 4.93 0.35 5.59
CA THR A 232 5.51 -0.99 5.70
C THR A 232 4.42 -2.07 5.73
N LYS A 233 3.36 -1.85 6.52
CA LYS A 233 2.25 -2.81 6.64
C LYS A 233 1.49 -2.94 5.31
N LEU A 234 1.20 -1.82 4.64
CA LEU A 234 0.56 -1.80 3.33
C LEU A 234 1.37 -2.61 2.30
N LEU A 235 2.71 -2.46 2.28
CA LEU A 235 3.58 -3.26 1.42
C LEU A 235 3.54 -4.77 1.74
N GLN A 236 3.54 -5.14 3.03
CA GLN A 236 3.59 -6.55 3.44
C GLN A 236 2.32 -7.33 3.06
N ASP A 237 1.18 -6.65 3.08
CA ASP A 237 -0.12 -7.25 2.80
C ASP A 237 -0.45 -7.27 1.30
N LEU A 238 0.26 -6.50 0.48
CA LEU A 238 0.13 -6.56 -0.97
C LEU A 238 0.67 -7.88 -1.55
N PRO A 239 0.09 -8.37 -2.66
CA PRO A 239 0.70 -9.39 -3.51
C PRO A 239 2.08 -8.93 -4.01
N ALA A 240 3.03 -9.87 -4.13
CA ALA A 240 4.42 -9.55 -4.45
C ALA A 240 4.59 -8.68 -5.71
N HIS A 241 3.85 -8.97 -6.78
CA HIS A 241 3.91 -8.24 -8.04
C HIS A 241 3.46 -6.77 -7.91
N LYS A 242 2.56 -6.45 -6.96
CA LYS A 242 2.13 -5.06 -6.69
C LYS A 242 3.05 -4.30 -5.72
N ARG A 243 3.88 -5.00 -4.94
CA ARG A 243 4.81 -4.36 -3.99
C ARG A 243 5.82 -3.46 -4.68
N HIS A 244 6.26 -3.84 -5.88
CA HIS A 244 7.24 -3.06 -6.64
C HIS A 244 6.71 -1.67 -6.98
N VAL A 245 5.56 -1.59 -7.66
CA VAL A 245 4.98 -0.31 -8.08
C VAL A 245 4.62 0.57 -6.87
N PHE A 246 4.09 -0.04 -5.80
CA PHE A 246 3.78 0.69 -4.58
C PHE A 246 5.05 1.21 -3.89
N SER A 247 6.08 0.37 -3.73
CA SER A 247 7.33 0.77 -3.09
C SER A 247 7.97 1.96 -3.81
N LEU A 248 7.94 1.97 -5.14
CA LEU A 248 8.45 3.07 -5.95
C LEU A 248 7.63 4.36 -5.79
N SER A 249 6.31 4.27 -5.55
CA SER A 249 5.44 5.44 -5.35
C SER A 249 5.60 6.10 -3.98
N LEU A 250 6.06 5.38 -2.96
CA LEU A 250 6.25 5.98 -1.63
C LEU A 250 7.30 7.10 -1.64
N GLN A 251 7.23 8.04 -0.71
CA GLN A 251 8.24 9.10 -0.62
C GLN A 251 9.55 8.59 0.00
N SER A 252 10.69 9.01 -0.54
CA SER A 252 12.02 8.58 -0.04
C SER A 252 12.47 9.36 1.20
N LEU A 253 11.66 9.41 2.26
CA LEU A 253 11.92 10.22 3.46
C LEU A 253 12.56 9.45 4.63
N THR A 254 12.55 8.12 4.59
CA THR A 254 13.19 7.28 5.60
C THR A 254 14.19 6.33 4.98
N GLU A 255 15.22 5.94 5.74
CA GLU A 255 16.19 4.94 5.30
C GLU A 255 15.51 3.60 4.99
N ALA A 256 14.48 3.23 5.76
CA ALA A 256 13.68 2.03 5.52
C ALA A 256 13.01 2.06 4.14
N THR A 257 12.36 3.17 3.77
CA THR A 257 11.71 3.33 2.47
C THR A 257 12.74 3.32 1.33
N ILE A 258 13.88 3.99 1.51
CA ILE A 258 14.97 4.00 0.52
C ILE A 258 15.54 2.59 0.31
N ASN A 259 15.83 1.86 1.39
CA ASN A 259 16.33 0.50 1.32
C ASN A 259 15.31 -0.44 0.66
N CYS A 260 14.02 -0.30 0.97
CA CYS A 260 12.95 -1.07 0.33
C CYS A 260 12.93 -0.85 -1.20
N LYS A 261 12.98 0.41 -1.66
CA LYS A 261 13.04 0.74 -3.09
C LYS A 261 14.29 0.15 -3.75
N ARG A 262 15.45 0.33 -3.13
CA ARG A 262 16.73 -0.22 -3.61
C ARG A 262 16.65 -1.73 -3.77
N ASP A 263 16.15 -2.42 -2.77
CA ASP A 263 16.06 -3.88 -2.75
C ASP A 263 15.05 -4.40 -3.78
N SER A 264 13.95 -3.68 -3.99
CA SER A 264 12.98 -3.95 -5.05
C SER A 264 13.60 -3.79 -6.44
N LEU A 265 14.34 -2.70 -6.69
CA LEU A 265 15.05 -2.46 -7.95
C LEU A 265 16.15 -3.49 -8.21
N LYS A 266 16.93 -3.85 -7.19
CA LYS A 266 17.97 -4.88 -7.28
C LYS A 266 17.41 -6.21 -7.78
N GLN A 267 16.24 -6.62 -7.27
CA GLN A 267 15.59 -7.85 -7.72
C GLN A 267 15.12 -7.75 -9.18
N LYS A 268 14.55 -6.61 -9.59
CA LYS A 268 14.11 -6.41 -10.97
C LYS A 268 15.30 -6.49 -11.94
N VAL A 269 16.40 -5.79 -11.64
CA VAL A 269 17.64 -5.84 -12.42
C VAL A 269 18.20 -7.26 -12.48
N PHE A 270 18.17 -8.01 -11.38
CA PHE A 270 18.62 -9.39 -11.37
C PHE A 270 17.78 -10.30 -12.27
N LEU A 271 16.46 -10.18 -12.24
CA LEU A 271 15.56 -10.94 -13.14
C LEU A 271 15.83 -10.63 -14.62
N GLU A 272 16.01 -9.34 -14.95
CA GLU A 272 16.38 -8.91 -16.31
C GLU A 272 17.74 -9.49 -16.75
N ALA A 273 18.73 -9.47 -15.86
CA ALA A 273 20.05 -10.03 -16.14
C ALA A 273 20.00 -11.55 -16.35
N VAL A 274 19.22 -12.28 -15.55
CA VAL A 274 19.02 -13.72 -15.72
C VAL A 274 18.34 -14.01 -17.07
N LYS A 275 17.28 -13.26 -17.40
CA LYS A 275 16.60 -13.38 -18.70
C LYS A 275 17.57 -13.18 -19.87
N ALA A 276 18.33 -12.09 -19.85
CA ALA A 276 19.29 -11.77 -20.90
C ALA A 276 20.42 -12.82 -21.01
N GLY A 277 20.97 -13.25 -19.87
CA GLY A 277 22.01 -14.27 -19.83
C GLY A 277 21.56 -15.62 -20.37
N VAL A 278 20.32 -16.03 -20.07
CA VAL A 278 19.74 -17.26 -20.62
C VAL A 278 19.49 -17.15 -22.13
N LEU A 279 18.98 -16.01 -22.61
CA LEU A 279 18.77 -15.79 -24.05
C LEU A 279 20.08 -15.85 -24.85
N ALA A 280 21.19 -15.37 -24.26
CA ALA A 280 22.50 -15.42 -24.91
C ALA A 280 23.09 -16.85 -25.07
N THR A 281 22.62 -17.82 -24.29
CA THR A 281 23.09 -19.23 -24.39
C THR A 281 22.23 -20.07 -25.32
N ILE A 282 21.07 -19.57 -25.74
CA ILE A 282 20.22 -20.21 -26.74
C ILE A 282 20.80 -19.87 -28.10
N PRO A 283 21.27 -20.85 -28.90
CA PRO A 283 21.71 -20.56 -30.25
C PRO A 283 20.55 -19.95 -31.03
N LEU A 284 20.73 -18.72 -31.51
CA LEU A 284 19.85 -18.10 -32.51
C LEU A 284 20.00 -18.92 -33.79
N GLY A 285 19.21 -19.99 -33.89
CA GLY A 285 19.16 -20.88 -35.04
C GLY A 285 18.54 -20.17 -36.23
N GLY A 286 19.27 -19.24 -36.85
CA GLY A 286 19.07 -18.91 -38.25
C GLY A 286 19.60 -20.08 -39.08
N MET A 287 18.71 -20.92 -39.59
CA MET A 287 19.06 -21.74 -40.75
C MET A 287 19.23 -20.77 -41.92
N ILE A 288 20.49 -20.48 -42.28
CA ILE A 288 20.80 -20.03 -43.63
C ILE A 288 20.63 -21.29 -44.49
N SER A 289 19.47 -21.43 -45.11
CA SER A 289 19.30 -22.34 -46.24
C SER A 289 19.82 -21.61 -47.47
N ASP A 290 20.97 -22.03 -47.98
CA ASP A 290 21.37 -21.71 -49.34
C ASP A 290 20.49 -22.55 -50.28
N GLU A 291 19.43 -21.93 -50.81
CA GLU A 291 18.83 -22.32 -52.11
C GLU A 291 19.23 -21.29 -53.17
#